data_AF-A0A662M4U3-F1
#
_entry.id   AF-A0A662M4U3-F1
#
_cell.length_a   1.000
_cell.length_b   1.000
_cell.length_c   1.000
_cell.angle_alpha   90.00
_cell.angle_beta   90.00
_cell.angle_gamma   90.00
#
_symmetry.space_group_name_H-M   'P 1'
#
loop_
_entity.id
_entity.type
_entity.pdbx_description
1 polymer ?
#
loop_
_entity_poly.entity_id
_entity_poly.type
_entity_poly.pdbx_seq_one_letter_code
_entity_poly.pdbx_strand_id
1 'polypeptide(L)'
;MSTTRANITASILLALLLLIGIFIPLSSNVEGQEIAPMELNPTHLYFAEGMEMTPLTPESTDEYQAVTIPNGFIRDGFRGLSILPVGHTYWKSVGTWYTQPLKKRINLGGKAEVTVYAFKEESDGGSPSSDFTFEILRGEQVLLSIYVPNIRITEGQDIKIVGSGSFPPGNDTTIEPGMSLSLRITARCNGGGAVLKFGSKTYDSGITFGSNALEIHDVKIDKHHVILEYKDAFMAPWTKLYKMLLLNGVIIPNDDVSSEMNAANMTRELHWERRNGPGEYELLVSIGYSPEQNISRQAFLKITDAKTAWFKFSNIGAMVSNNIPVLALIIIMLAAVAMYGRHRGRVWDRRIRRLPPEVARKQRGEAKRYWKEMRKKKREEWKKERKKRIIEDDEIDEEMEEEEFRIFKRKVKKAGGRISTKDLLEEDDLDMDL
;
A
#
# COMPACT_ATOMS: atom_id res chain seq x y z
N MET A 1 -58.46 7.96 -43.02
CA MET A 1 -57.90 8.65 -41.84
C MET A 1 -57.20 7.72 -40.83
N SER A 2 -56.90 6.45 -41.16
CA SER A 2 -56.30 5.47 -40.22
C SER A 2 -54.85 5.07 -40.50
N THR A 3 -54.28 5.41 -41.65
CA THR A 3 -52.92 4.95 -42.05
C THR A 3 -51.78 5.77 -41.45
N THR A 4 -52.01 7.04 -41.11
CA THR A 4 -50.97 7.93 -40.55
C THR A 4 -50.69 7.70 -39.07
N ARG A 5 -51.65 7.16 -38.30
CA ARG A 5 -51.43 6.84 -36.87
C ARG A 5 -50.64 5.55 -36.68
N ALA A 6 -50.85 4.54 -37.53
CA ALA A 6 -50.16 3.26 -37.46
C ALA A 6 -48.64 3.38 -37.73
N ASN A 7 -48.25 4.24 -38.67
CA ASN A 7 -46.84 4.43 -39.01
C ASN A 7 -46.05 5.15 -37.90
N ILE A 8 -46.67 6.10 -37.19
CA ILE A 8 -46.00 6.84 -36.11
C ILE A 8 -45.76 5.91 -34.90
N THR A 9 -46.70 5.03 -34.57
CA THR A 9 -46.53 4.05 -33.48
C THR A 9 -45.48 2.99 -33.80
N ALA A 10 -45.39 2.54 -35.05
CA ALA A 10 -44.37 1.55 -35.46
C ALA A 10 -42.95 2.13 -35.42
N SER A 11 -42.76 3.39 -35.83
CA SER A 11 -41.45 4.05 -35.79
C SER A 11 -40.96 4.31 -34.37
N ILE A 12 -41.86 4.60 -33.42
CA ILE A 12 -41.51 4.80 -32.01
C ILE A 12 -41.13 3.45 -31.36
N LEU A 13 -41.83 2.36 -31.69
CA LEU A 13 -41.54 1.03 -31.16
C LEU A 13 -40.19 0.48 -31.67
N LEU A 14 -39.87 0.73 -32.95
CA LEU A 14 -38.59 0.35 -33.55
C LEU A 14 -37.41 1.12 -32.94
N ALA A 15 -37.60 2.41 -32.63
CA ALA A 15 -36.60 3.23 -31.95
C ALA A 15 -36.39 2.80 -30.48
N LEU A 16 -37.43 2.32 -29.81
CA LEU A 16 -37.35 1.80 -28.44
C LEU A 16 -36.64 0.43 -28.36
N LEU A 17 -36.88 -0.44 -29.36
CA LEU A 17 -36.19 -1.74 -29.45
C LEU A 17 -34.70 -1.61 -29.78
N LEU A 18 -34.32 -0.60 -30.59
CA LEU A 18 -32.91 -0.29 -30.85
C LEU A 18 -32.16 0.30 -29.65
N LEU A 19 -32.88 0.94 -28.71
CA LEU A 19 -32.31 1.48 -27.46
C LEU A 19 -32.06 0.41 -26.39
N ILE A 20 -32.84 -0.67 -26.38
CA ILE A 20 -32.69 -1.77 -25.41
C ILE A 20 -31.54 -2.72 -25.80
N GLY A 21 -31.24 -2.84 -27.10
CA GLY A 21 -30.15 -3.70 -27.61
C GLY A 21 -28.72 -3.23 -27.30
N ILE A 22 -28.53 -2.05 -26.71
CA ILE A 22 -27.21 -1.46 -26.40
C ILE A 22 -26.78 -1.71 -24.94
N PHE A 23 -27.67 -2.25 -24.09
CA PHE A 23 -27.38 -2.61 -22.69
C PHE A 23 -27.38 -4.13 -22.50
N ILE A 24 -26.45 -4.83 -23.16
CA ILE A 24 -25.97 -6.13 -22.68
C ILE A 24 -24.57 -5.86 -22.12
N PRO A 25 -24.35 -5.93 -20.79
CA PRO A 25 -22.99 -5.93 -20.28
C PRO A 25 -22.31 -7.19 -20.82
N LEU A 26 -21.27 -7.04 -21.64
CA LEU A 26 -20.32 -8.12 -21.87
C LEU A 26 -19.79 -8.51 -20.49
N SER A 27 -20.22 -9.67 -19.99
CA SER A 27 -19.51 -10.35 -18.91
C SER A 27 -18.11 -10.61 -19.44
N SER A 28 -17.12 -9.87 -18.94
CA SER A 28 -15.72 -10.22 -19.13
C SER A 28 -15.53 -11.60 -18.55
N ASN A 29 -15.26 -12.57 -19.41
CA ASN A 29 -14.66 -13.83 -18.99
C ASN A 29 -13.44 -13.47 -18.15
N VAL A 30 -13.48 -13.79 -16.87
CA VAL A 30 -12.28 -13.89 -16.04
C VAL A 30 -11.56 -15.13 -16.58
N GLU A 31 -10.77 -14.93 -17.64
CA GLU A 31 -9.69 -15.85 -17.97
C GLU A 31 -8.86 -15.98 -16.70
N GLY A 32 -8.75 -17.22 -16.20
CA GLY A 32 -7.84 -17.53 -15.11
C GLY A 32 -6.47 -17.01 -15.50
N GLN A 33 -5.99 -16.00 -14.78
CA GLN A 33 -4.59 -15.61 -14.83
C GLN A 33 -3.79 -16.89 -14.60
N GLU A 34 -3.12 -17.37 -15.65
CA GLU A 34 -1.95 -18.21 -15.51
C GLU A 34 -1.05 -17.46 -14.52
N ILE A 35 -0.96 -17.99 -13.30
CA ILE A 35 -0.05 -17.46 -12.29
C ILE A 35 1.34 -17.71 -12.87
N ALA A 36 1.95 -16.65 -13.42
CA ALA A 36 3.33 -16.70 -13.86
C ALA A 36 4.17 -17.36 -12.74
N PRO A 37 5.11 -18.27 -13.08
CA PRO A 37 5.90 -18.96 -12.08
C PRO A 37 6.52 -17.93 -11.12
N MET A 38 6.25 -18.07 -9.82
CA MET A 38 6.73 -17.13 -8.82
C MET A 38 8.26 -17.14 -8.79
N GLU A 39 8.87 -16.02 -9.14
CA GLU A 39 10.31 -15.83 -9.09
C GLU A 39 10.79 -15.80 -7.63
N LEU A 40 11.78 -16.64 -7.31
CA LEU A 40 12.38 -16.73 -5.99
C LEU A 40 13.74 -16.04 -6.01
N ASN A 41 13.88 -14.98 -5.22
CA ASN A 41 15.09 -14.18 -5.11
C ASN A 41 15.88 -14.57 -3.85
N PRO A 42 17.22 -14.51 -3.88
CA PRO A 42 18.03 -14.71 -2.67
C PRO A 42 17.60 -13.77 -1.55
N THR A 43 17.32 -14.33 -0.39
CA THR A 43 16.91 -13.63 0.83
C THR A 43 17.74 -14.16 1.99
N HIS A 44 18.43 -13.29 2.69
CA HIS A 44 19.18 -13.59 3.90
C HIS A 44 18.46 -13.00 5.10
N LEU A 45 18.27 -13.81 6.14
CA LEU A 45 17.76 -13.39 7.44
C LEU A 45 18.87 -13.51 8.48
N TYR A 46 19.26 -12.39 9.04
CA TYR A 46 20.26 -12.28 10.09
C TYR A 46 19.63 -12.54 11.47
N PHE A 47 20.38 -13.15 12.37
CA PHE A 47 20.01 -13.23 13.78
C PHE A 47 20.22 -11.88 14.45
N ALA A 48 19.20 -11.45 15.18
CA ALA A 48 19.14 -10.19 15.90
C ALA A 48 18.79 -10.42 17.38
N GLU A 49 18.70 -9.30 18.11
CA GLU A 49 18.34 -9.31 19.53
C GLU A 49 17.02 -10.02 19.82
N GLY A 50 16.94 -10.64 21.01
CA GLY A 50 15.71 -11.28 21.47
C GLY A 50 15.35 -12.57 20.73
N MET A 51 16.33 -13.21 20.09
CA MET A 51 16.11 -14.38 19.22
C MET A 51 15.23 -14.04 18.01
N GLU A 52 15.40 -12.84 17.44
CA GLU A 52 14.68 -12.43 16.23
C GLU A 52 15.50 -12.71 14.96
N MET A 53 14.81 -12.88 13.83
CA MET A 53 15.38 -12.91 12.49
C MET A 53 14.89 -11.72 11.67
N THR A 54 15.83 -11.00 11.05
CA THR A 54 15.54 -9.81 10.25
C THR A 54 16.28 -9.86 8.91
N PRO A 55 15.67 -9.39 7.81
CA PRO A 55 16.38 -9.31 6.53
C PRO A 55 17.39 -8.16 6.46
N LEU A 56 17.39 -7.27 7.46
CA LEU A 56 18.25 -6.09 7.49
C LEU A 56 19.66 -6.47 7.97
N THR A 57 20.67 -6.00 7.25
CA THR A 57 22.06 -6.21 7.63
C THR A 57 22.33 -5.64 9.03
N PRO A 58 23.02 -6.40 9.90
CA PRO A 58 23.41 -5.93 11.23
C PRO A 58 24.25 -4.66 11.16
N GLU A 59 24.21 -3.88 12.24
CA GLU A 59 24.99 -2.66 12.34
C GLU A 59 26.50 -2.98 12.32
N SER A 60 27.30 -2.03 11.83
CA SER A 60 28.75 -2.14 11.79
C SER A 60 29.34 -1.77 13.16
N THR A 61 29.02 -2.58 14.17
CA THR A 61 29.52 -2.47 15.54
C THR A 61 30.31 -3.72 15.92
N ASP A 62 31.22 -3.58 16.89
CA ASP A 62 31.94 -4.71 17.47
C ASP A 62 31.11 -5.45 18.54
N GLU A 63 29.99 -4.84 18.96
CA GLU A 63 29.05 -5.44 19.91
C GLU A 63 28.35 -6.63 19.27
N TYR A 64 28.42 -7.77 19.94
CA TYR A 64 27.77 -9.00 19.53
C TYR A 64 26.94 -9.56 20.67
N GLN A 65 26.00 -10.42 20.30
CA GLN A 65 25.22 -11.21 21.24
C GLN A 65 25.71 -12.64 21.23
N ALA A 66 25.57 -13.29 22.38
CA ALA A 66 26.00 -14.65 22.56
C ALA A 66 24.89 -15.50 23.17
N VAL A 67 24.73 -16.74 22.67
CA VAL A 67 23.93 -17.76 23.34
C VAL A 67 24.80 -18.97 23.63
N THR A 68 24.65 -19.55 24.83
CA THR A 68 25.44 -20.71 25.24
C THR A 68 25.09 -21.94 24.40
N ILE A 69 26.11 -22.67 23.96
CA ILE A 69 25.97 -24.02 23.41
C ILE A 69 25.98 -24.98 24.61
N PRO A 70 24.83 -25.59 24.96
CA PRO A 70 24.76 -26.43 26.15
C PRO A 70 25.60 -27.69 26.00
N ASN A 71 26.33 -28.04 27.06
CA ASN A 71 27.02 -29.33 27.13
C ASN A 71 25.98 -30.47 27.14
N GLY A 72 25.99 -31.29 26.09
CA GLY A 72 25.11 -32.44 25.93
C GLY A 72 25.64 -33.71 26.59
N PHE A 73 26.90 -33.71 27.03
CA PHE A 73 27.55 -34.87 27.61
C PHE A 73 26.99 -35.21 29.00
N ILE A 74 26.52 -36.44 29.15
CA ILE A 74 26.13 -37.05 30.42
C ILE A 74 27.10 -38.17 30.71
N ARG A 75 27.70 -38.13 31.91
CA ARG A 75 28.58 -39.18 32.41
C ARG A 75 27.73 -40.24 33.10
N ASP A 76 27.54 -41.38 32.44
CA ASP A 76 26.84 -42.51 33.02
C ASP A 76 27.84 -43.41 33.74
N GLY A 77 27.96 -43.20 35.06
CA GLY A 77 28.75 -44.08 35.92
C GLY A 77 27.85 -45.11 36.61
N PHE A 78 28.23 -46.39 36.57
CA PHE A 78 27.77 -47.33 37.59
C PHE A 78 28.21 -46.80 38.95
N ARG A 79 27.27 -46.51 39.85
CA ARG A 79 27.55 -46.10 41.23
C ARG A 79 28.53 -47.11 41.86
N GLY A 80 29.79 -46.72 42.03
CA GLY A 80 30.73 -47.38 42.94
C GLY A 80 31.98 -48.05 42.34
N LEU A 81 32.15 -48.19 41.03
CA LEU A 81 33.37 -48.79 40.46
C LEU A 81 33.94 -47.95 39.31
N SER A 82 34.98 -47.20 39.63
CA SER A 82 35.75 -46.28 38.77
C SER A 82 36.58 -47.00 37.71
N ILE A 83 35.98 -47.79 36.81
CA ILE A 83 36.78 -48.58 35.85
C ILE A 83 36.55 -48.18 34.39
N LEU A 84 35.37 -47.67 33.99
CA LEU A 84 35.18 -47.14 32.63
C LEU A 84 34.14 -45.99 32.63
N PRO A 85 34.52 -44.73 32.30
CA PRO A 85 33.53 -43.70 32.02
C PRO A 85 32.90 -43.99 30.66
N VAL A 86 31.75 -44.67 30.66
CA VAL A 86 30.86 -44.67 29.50
C VAL A 86 30.04 -43.39 29.59
N GLY A 87 30.13 -42.54 28.58
CA GLY A 87 29.36 -41.29 28.52
C GLY A 87 28.63 -41.20 27.20
N HIS A 88 27.46 -40.59 27.23
CA HIS A 88 26.65 -40.35 26.04
C HIS A 88 26.39 -38.86 25.89
N THR A 89 26.40 -38.36 24.66
CA THR A 89 26.14 -36.96 24.35
C THR A 89 24.76 -36.84 23.72
N TYR A 90 23.89 -36.03 24.33
CA TYR A 90 22.52 -35.80 23.85
C TYR A 90 22.43 -34.51 23.03
N TRP A 91 21.46 -34.49 22.12
CA TRP A 91 21.02 -33.27 21.44
C TRP A 91 20.34 -32.33 22.43
N LYS A 92 20.74 -31.07 22.43
CA LYS A 92 20.14 -30.01 23.24
C LYS A 92 19.84 -28.79 22.38
N SER A 93 18.78 -28.06 22.71
CA SER A 93 18.45 -26.81 22.03
C SER A 93 19.45 -25.72 22.41
N VAL A 94 20.00 -25.06 21.39
CA VAL A 94 20.86 -23.88 21.55
C VAL A 94 19.99 -22.63 21.57
N GLY A 95 19.04 -22.54 20.63
CA GLY A 95 18.10 -21.43 20.51
C GLY A 95 17.13 -21.67 19.35
N THR A 96 16.05 -20.89 19.33
CA THR A 96 15.14 -20.81 18.18
C THR A 96 14.91 -19.35 17.87
N TRP A 97 15.22 -18.93 16.65
CA TRP A 97 15.02 -17.56 16.20
C TRP A 97 13.76 -17.46 15.36
N TYR A 98 13.07 -16.32 15.44
CA TYR A 98 11.78 -16.10 14.80
C TYR A 98 11.77 -14.82 13.99
N THR A 99 11.14 -14.83 12.83
CA THR A 99 10.73 -13.59 12.17
C THR A 99 9.52 -13.00 12.89
N GLN A 100 9.33 -11.70 12.76
CA GLN A 100 8.01 -11.11 12.99
C GLN A 100 6.95 -11.78 12.09
N PRO A 101 5.66 -11.79 12.49
CA PRO A 101 4.59 -12.33 11.68
C PRO A 101 4.56 -11.70 10.28
N LEU A 102 4.63 -12.55 9.25
CA LEU A 102 4.72 -12.12 7.86
C LEU A 102 3.47 -11.35 7.44
N LYS A 103 3.63 -10.30 6.64
CA LYS A 103 2.48 -9.52 6.12
C LYS A 103 1.92 -10.04 4.81
N LYS A 104 2.68 -10.86 4.10
CA LYS A 104 2.25 -11.52 2.86
C LYS A 104 2.71 -12.96 2.86
N ARG A 105 2.07 -13.77 2.03
CA ARG A 105 2.47 -15.14 1.76
C ARG A 105 3.86 -15.14 1.13
N ILE A 106 4.75 -16.02 1.60
CA ILE A 106 6.04 -16.28 0.95
C ILE A 106 6.17 -17.75 0.60
N ASN A 107 6.85 -18.05 -0.49
CA ASN A 107 7.30 -19.38 -0.85
C ASN A 107 8.80 -19.46 -0.63
N LEU A 108 9.26 -20.53 0.03
CA LEU A 108 10.68 -20.80 0.18
C LEU A 108 11.13 -21.82 -0.87
N GLY A 109 12.34 -21.68 -1.39
CA GLY A 109 12.86 -22.66 -2.34
C GLY A 109 14.35 -22.54 -2.56
N GLY A 110 14.84 -23.43 -3.44
CA GLY A 110 16.26 -23.52 -3.78
C GLY A 110 17.12 -24.07 -2.65
N LYS A 111 18.41 -23.72 -2.71
CA LYS A 111 19.40 -24.07 -1.70
C LYS A 111 19.30 -23.10 -0.53
N ALA A 112 19.21 -23.64 0.67
CA ALA A 112 19.34 -22.88 1.91
C ALA A 112 20.76 -23.03 2.47
N GLU A 113 21.31 -21.96 3.00
CA GLU A 113 22.61 -21.93 3.65
C GLU A 113 22.50 -21.22 4.99
N VAL A 114 22.91 -21.89 6.06
CA VAL A 114 22.95 -21.36 7.41
C VAL A 114 24.40 -21.08 7.77
N THR A 115 24.67 -19.86 8.23
CA THR A 115 25.99 -19.46 8.75
C THR A 115 25.83 -19.12 10.21
N VAL A 116 26.70 -19.66 11.07
CA VAL A 116 26.81 -19.26 12.48
C VAL A 116 28.27 -19.23 12.91
N TYR A 117 28.59 -18.42 13.93
CA TYR A 117 29.94 -18.33 14.49
C TYR A 117 29.94 -18.88 15.91
N ALA A 118 30.82 -19.84 16.19
CA ALA A 118 30.99 -20.42 17.51
C ALA A 118 32.33 -19.98 18.12
N PHE A 119 32.34 -19.77 19.43
CA PHE A 119 33.53 -19.35 20.16
C PHE A 119 33.58 -20.04 21.52
N LYS A 120 34.79 -20.30 22.01
CA LYS A 120 35.05 -20.71 23.37
C LYS A 120 36.26 -19.97 23.91
N GLU A 121 36.14 -19.39 25.10
CA GLU A 121 37.27 -18.79 25.80
C GLU A 121 38.34 -19.83 26.16
N GLU A 122 39.59 -19.39 26.24
CA GLU A 122 40.69 -20.26 26.69
C GLU A 122 40.43 -20.76 28.10
N SER A 123 40.47 -22.08 28.27
CA SER A 123 40.17 -22.75 29.53
C SER A 123 40.94 -24.06 29.65
N ASP A 124 41.09 -24.58 30.87
CA ASP A 124 41.68 -25.92 31.08
C ASP A 124 40.78 -27.06 30.56
N GLY A 125 39.56 -26.75 30.11
CA GLY A 125 38.55 -27.71 29.66
C GLY A 125 38.71 -28.20 28.22
N GLY A 126 39.61 -27.60 27.44
CA GLY A 126 39.91 -28.00 26.06
C GLY A 126 38.81 -27.66 25.04
N SER A 127 39.16 -27.80 23.76
CA SER A 127 38.26 -27.51 22.62
C SER A 127 37.11 -28.52 22.51
N PRO A 128 35.84 -28.09 22.63
CA PRO A 128 34.71 -29.01 22.51
C PRO A 128 34.53 -29.49 21.07
N SER A 129 33.99 -30.70 20.94
CA SER A 129 33.52 -31.26 19.67
C SER A 129 32.00 -31.27 19.67
N SER A 130 31.39 -30.74 18.60
CA SER A 130 29.95 -30.55 18.47
C SER A 130 29.44 -30.98 17.11
N ASP A 131 28.27 -31.61 17.11
CA ASP A 131 27.43 -31.71 15.92
C ASP A 131 26.28 -30.69 16.02
N PHE A 132 25.85 -30.14 14.90
CA PHE A 132 24.76 -29.19 14.81
C PHE A 132 23.65 -29.70 13.90
N THR A 133 22.41 -29.41 14.28
CA THR A 133 21.25 -29.52 13.39
C THR A 133 20.56 -28.16 13.34
N PHE A 134 20.36 -27.65 12.11
CA PHE A 134 19.63 -26.43 11.82
C PHE A 134 18.31 -26.81 11.16
N GLU A 135 17.19 -26.42 11.78
CA GLU A 135 15.86 -26.75 11.29
C GLU A 135 15.10 -25.49 10.96
N ILE A 136 14.65 -25.37 9.72
CA ILE A 136 13.76 -24.30 9.25
C ILE A 136 12.34 -24.79 9.49
N LEU A 137 11.52 -24.03 10.22
CA LEU A 137 10.17 -24.44 10.59
C LEU A 137 9.09 -23.42 10.20
N ARG A 138 7.92 -23.97 9.90
CA ARG A 138 6.63 -23.28 9.81
C ARG A 138 5.78 -23.73 11.00
N GLY A 139 5.77 -22.94 12.07
CA GLY A 139 5.23 -23.39 13.36
C GLY A 139 6.01 -24.60 13.89
N GLU A 140 5.32 -25.72 14.12
CA GLU A 140 5.94 -26.98 14.56
C GLU A 140 6.46 -27.84 13.38
N GLN A 141 6.08 -27.52 12.14
CA GLN A 141 6.45 -28.32 10.98
C GLN A 141 7.86 -27.98 10.50
N VAL A 142 8.75 -28.97 10.47
CA VAL A 142 10.09 -28.85 9.87
C VAL A 142 9.97 -28.85 8.35
N LEU A 143 10.37 -27.75 7.72
CA LEU A 143 10.42 -27.59 6.26
C LEU A 143 11.75 -28.10 5.68
N LEU A 144 12.84 -27.88 6.41
CA LEU A 144 14.19 -28.33 6.05
C LEU A 144 15.01 -28.59 7.32
N SER A 145 15.78 -29.67 7.33
CA SER A 145 16.74 -30.00 8.38
C SER A 145 18.14 -30.16 7.77
N ILE A 146 19.12 -29.45 8.32
CA ILE A 146 20.50 -29.41 7.86
C ILE A 146 21.38 -29.92 9.00
N TYR A 147 22.11 -31.01 8.77
CA TYR A 147 23.02 -31.61 9.74
C TYR A 147 24.47 -31.29 9.41
N VAL A 148 25.23 -30.81 10.40
CA VAL A 148 26.65 -30.48 10.29
C VAL A 148 27.43 -31.22 11.39
N PRO A 149 28.16 -32.30 11.06
CA PRO A 149 28.88 -33.11 12.04
C PRO A 149 30.28 -32.58 12.36
N ASN A 150 30.80 -33.02 13.51
CA ASN A 150 32.23 -33.00 13.88
C ASN A 150 32.89 -31.62 13.86
N ILE A 151 32.19 -30.58 14.32
CA ILE A 151 32.75 -29.24 14.49
C ILE A 151 33.59 -29.18 15.76
N ARG A 152 34.88 -28.92 15.61
CA ARG A 152 35.78 -28.61 16.72
C ARG A 152 35.81 -27.10 16.95
N ILE A 153 35.39 -26.66 18.12
CA ILE A 153 35.42 -25.24 18.51
C ILE A 153 36.74 -24.99 19.24
N THR A 154 37.74 -24.50 18.51
CA THR A 154 39.07 -24.23 19.07
C THR A 154 38.99 -23.10 20.10
N GLU A 155 39.64 -23.29 21.25
CA GLU A 155 39.68 -22.28 22.31
C GLU A 155 40.45 -21.04 21.85
N GLY A 156 39.96 -19.85 22.24
CA GLY A 156 40.55 -18.57 21.85
C GLY A 156 40.32 -18.18 20.39
N GLN A 157 39.56 -18.97 19.61
CA GLN A 157 39.34 -18.71 18.18
C GLN A 157 37.85 -18.74 17.81
N ASP A 158 37.44 -17.79 16.98
CA ASP A 158 36.11 -17.80 16.35
C ASP A 158 36.09 -18.81 15.21
N ILE A 159 35.11 -19.72 15.24
CA ILE A 159 34.93 -20.76 14.22
C ILE A 159 33.65 -20.47 13.44
N LYS A 160 33.77 -20.23 12.14
CA LYS A 160 32.63 -20.12 11.22
C LYS A 160 32.11 -21.52 10.87
N ILE A 161 30.84 -21.75 11.14
CA ILE A 161 30.13 -23.00 10.83
C ILE A 161 29.13 -22.70 9.72
N VAL A 162 29.24 -23.45 8.63
CA VAL A 162 28.34 -23.31 7.47
C VAL A 162 27.65 -24.63 7.23
N GLY A 163 26.32 -24.61 7.27
CA GLY A 163 25.46 -25.73 6.89
C GLY A 163 24.71 -25.41 5.62
N SER A 164 24.52 -26.39 4.73
CA SER A 164 23.69 -26.18 3.55
C SER A 164 22.77 -27.36 3.26
N GLY A 165 21.60 -27.06 2.73
CA GLY A 165 20.58 -28.04 2.34
C GLY A 165 19.72 -27.48 1.22
N SER A 166 18.81 -28.27 0.68
CA SER A 166 17.86 -27.82 -0.34
C SER A 166 16.45 -28.19 0.08
N PHE A 167 15.50 -27.28 -0.15
CA PHE A 167 14.10 -27.59 0.10
C PHE A 167 13.66 -28.79 -0.76
N PRO A 168 12.96 -29.78 -0.20
CA PRO A 168 12.53 -30.94 -0.96
C PRO A 168 11.58 -30.54 -2.10
N PRO A 169 11.79 -31.02 -3.33
CA PRO A 169 10.89 -30.71 -4.44
C PRO A 169 9.50 -31.28 -4.18
N GLY A 170 8.46 -30.48 -4.45
CA GLY A 170 7.06 -30.86 -4.28
C GLY A 170 6.51 -30.75 -2.85
N ASN A 171 7.34 -30.40 -1.87
CA ASN A 171 6.84 -30.05 -0.54
C ASN A 171 6.26 -28.63 -0.54
N ASP A 172 5.16 -28.45 0.20
CA ASP A 172 4.62 -27.13 0.48
C ASP A 172 5.55 -26.39 1.46
N THR A 173 6.31 -25.45 0.91
CA THR A 173 7.20 -24.54 1.62
C THR A 173 6.61 -23.15 1.79
N THR A 174 5.30 -23.01 1.55
CA THR A 174 4.57 -21.75 1.67
C THR A 174 4.44 -21.34 3.14
N ILE A 175 4.61 -20.07 3.46
CA ILE A 175 4.29 -19.51 4.77
C ILE A 175 3.20 -18.48 4.58
N GLU A 176 2.09 -18.66 5.29
CA GLU A 176 0.93 -17.78 5.18
C GLU A 176 1.13 -16.45 5.93
N PRO A 177 0.41 -15.39 5.51
CA PRO A 177 0.37 -14.14 6.27
C PRO A 177 -0.05 -14.38 7.74
N GLY A 178 0.58 -13.67 8.66
CA GLY A 178 0.34 -13.78 10.10
C GLY A 178 1.12 -14.89 10.80
N MET A 179 1.77 -15.80 10.05
CA MET A 179 2.69 -16.78 10.63
C MET A 179 4.12 -16.23 10.72
N SER A 180 4.92 -16.78 11.62
CA SER A 180 6.36 -16.53 11.69
C SER A 180 7.14 -17.69 11.05
N LEU A 181 8.23 -17.35 10.36
CA LEU A 181 9.27 -18.29 9.99
C LEU A 181 10.21 -18.44 11.19
N SER A 182 10.63 -19.66 11.50
CA SER A 182 11.60 -19.89 12.58
C SER A 182 12.76 -20.76 12.17
N LEU A 183 13.92 -20.53 12.79
CA LEU A 183 15.10 -21.37 12.67
C LEU A 183 15.48 -21.90 14.04
N ARG A 184 15.40 -23.22 14.22
CA ARG A 184 15.82 -23.89 15.46
C ARG A 184 17.22 -24.45 15.28
N ILE A 185 18.07 -24.18 16.26
CA ILE A 185 19.43 -24.73 16.33
C ILE A 185 19.48 -25.70 17.51
N THR A 186 19.90 -26.93 17.22
CA THR A 186 20.22 -27.92 18.24
C THR A 186 21.67 -28.36 18.07
N ALA A 187 22.32 -28.69 19.18
CA ALA A 187 23.69 -29.14 19.19
C ALA A 187 23.86 -30.37 20.08
N ARG A 188 24.73 -31.27 19.65
CA ARG A 188 25.26 -32.38 20.43
C ARG A 188 26.71 -32.07 20.74
N CYS A 189 26.94 -31.36 21.84
CA CYS A 189 28.25 -30.84 22.22
C CYS A 189 28.86 -31.66 23.37
N ASN A 190 30.14 -32.05 23.23
CA ASN A 190 30.96 -32.62 24.29
C ASN A 190 32.04 -31.61 24.69
N GLY A 191 31.89 -31.04 25.88
CA GLY A 191 32.75 -29.97 26.43
C GLY A 191 31.95 -28.68 26.61
N GLY A 192 31.95 -28.13 27.83
CA GLY A 192 31.16 -26.93 28.15
C GLY A 192 31.86 -25.61 27.80
N GLY A 193 31.10 -24.51 27.89
CA GLY A 193 31.62 -23.14 27.84
C GLY A 193 31.67 -22.50 26.45
N ALA A 194 31.25 -23.21 25.40
CA ALA A 194 31.15 -22.60 24.07
C ALA A 194 29.86 -21.78 23.91
N VAL A 195 29.91 -20.76 23.06
CA VAL A 195 28.80 -19.86 22.73
C VAL A 195 28.68 -19.70 21.22
N LEU A 196 27.48 -19.39 20.72
CA LEU A 196 27.27 -18.86 19.37
C LEU A 196 27.23 -17.34 19.43
N LYS A 197 28.01 -16.67 18.59
CA LYS A 197 28.05 -15.20 18.43
C LYS A 197 27.19 -14.75 17.23
N PHE A 198 26.45 -13.66 17.38
CA PHE A 198 25.58 -13.11 16.34
C PHE A 198 25.25 -11.63 16.59
N GLY A 199 24.46 -11.01 15.69
CA GLY A 199 23.93 -9.66 15.87
C GLY A 199 24.88 -8.53 15.47
N SER A 200 26.03 -8.85 14.85
CA SER A 200 27.00 -7.86 14.37
C SER A 200 27.41 -8.14 12.93
N LYS A 201 27.97 -7.15 12.23
CA LYS A 201 28.44 -7.35 10.85
C LYS A 201 29.62 -8.33 10.74
N THR A 202 30.43 -8.44 11.78
CA THR A 202 31.53 -9.43 11.87
C THR A 202 30.99 -10.84 12.07
N TYR A 203 29.92 -10.98 12.85
CA TYR A 203 29.24 -12.24 13.10
C TYR A 203 27.86 -12.22 12.41
N ASP A 204 27.88 -12.26 11.08
CA ASP A 204 26.73 -12.27 10.18
C ASP A 204 25.94 -13.60 10.20
N SER A 205 25.73 -14.13 11.41
CA SER A 205 24.96 -15.34 11.66
C SER A 205 23.54 -15.19 11.14
N GLY A 206 23.05 -16.19 10.42
CA GLY A 206 21.77 -16.11 9.76
C GLY A 206 21.54 -17.26 8.77
N ILE A 207 20.51 -17.09 7.94
CA ILE A 207 20.14 -18.05 6.93
C ILE A 207 19.82 -17.37 5.59
N THR A 208 20.40 -17.89 4.51
CA THR A 208 20.10 -17.52 3.12
C THR A 208 19.23 -18.58 2.47
N PHE A 209 18.18 -18.18 1.75
CA PHE A 209 17.34 -19.06 0.94
C PHE A 209 16.69 -18.29 -0.23
N GLY A 210 16.13 -18.98 -1.23
CA GLY A 210 15.31 -18.36 -2.26
C GLY A 210 13.90 -18.07 -1.75
N SER A 211 13.40 -16.84 -1.95
CA SER A 211 12.02 -16.47 -1.59
C SER A 211 11.45 -15.36 -2.46
N ASN A 212 10.13 -15.22 -2.47
CA ASN A 212 9.42 -14.07 -3.02
C ASN A 212 9.04 -13.04 -1.94
N ALA A 213 9.83 -12.93 -0.86
CA ALA A 213 9.55 -12.04 0.27
C ALA A 213 9.48 -10.56 -0.12
N LEU A 214 10.26 -10.14 -1.11
CA LEU A 214 10.19 -8.81 -1.72
C LEU A 214 9.75 -8.93 -3.18
N GLU A 215 8.82 -8.08 -3.62
CA GLU A 215 8.27 -8.12 -4.98
C GLU A 215 7.91 -6.70 -5.45
N ILE A 216 8.30 -6.34 -6.67
CA ILE A 216 7.87 -5.11 -7.32
C ILE A 216 6.49 -5.36 -7.96
N HIS A 217 5.46 -4.70 -7.42
CA HIS A 217 4.10 -4.83 -7.91
C HIS A 217 3.89 -4.03 -9.20
N ASP A 218 4.17 -2.74 -9.15
CA ASP A 218 4.03 -1.85 -10.30
C ASP A 218 5.01 -0.69 -10.24
N VAL A 219 5.23 -0.06 -11.39
CA VAL A 219 6.02 1.15 -11.49
C VAL A 219 5.26 2.14 -12.35
N LYS A 220 4.89 3.26 -11.74
CA LYS A 220 4.10 4.31 -12.38
C LYS A 220 4.93 5.57 -12.46
N ILE A 221 4.59 6.39 -13.43
CA ILE A 221 5.15 7.74 -13.54
C ILE A 221 4.00 8.70 -13.78
N ASP A 222 3.94 9.74 -12.95
CA ASP A 222 2.99 10.82 -13.09
C ASP A 222 3.73 12.14 -13.38
N LYS A 223 2.99 13.24 -13.44
CA LYS A 223 3.56 14.55 -13.77
C LYS A 223 4.68 14.97 -12.81
N HIS A 224 4.57 14.63 -11.52
CA HIS A 224 5.42 15.11 -10.43
C HIS A 224 6.26 14.01 -9.78
N HIS A 225 5.90 12.74 -9.90
CA HIS A 225 6.54 11.63 -9.20
C HIS A 225 6.80 10.42 -10.10
N VAL A 226 7.86 9.70 -9.75
CA VAL A 226 7.99 8.28 -10.06
C VAL A 226 7.53 7.51 -8.84
N ILE A 227 6.61 6.56 -9.04
CA ILE A 227 5.99 5.79 -7.97
C ILE A 227 6.36 4.32 -8.15
N LEU A 228 7.08 3.76 -7.19
CA LEU A 228 7.32 2.32 -7.08
C LEU A 228 6.33 1.71 -6.10
N GLU A 229 5.50 0.79 -6.57
CA GLU A 229 4.65 -0.03 -5.72
C GLU A 229 5.33 -1.38 -5.47
N TYR A 230 5.55 -1.73 -4.21
CA TYR A 230 6.19 -2.99 -3.84
C TYR A 230 5.51 -3.66 -2.65
N LYS A 231 5.74 -4.97 -2.51
CA LYS A 231 5.26 -5.80 -1.42
C LYS A 231 6.43 -6.42 -0.67
N ASP A 232 6.47 -6.22 0.64
CA ASP A 232 7.49 -6.76 1.53
C ASP A 232 6.84 -7.64 2.61
N ALA A 233 7.27 -8.89 2.74
CA ALA A 233 6.76 -9.83 3.74
C ALA A 233 7.18 -9.47 5.17
N PHE A 234 8.38 -8.90 5.34
CA PHE A 234 8.97 -8.62 6.65
C PHE A 234 8.67 -7.21 7.14
N MET A 235 8.12 -6.34 6.28
CA MET A 235 7.84 -4.93 6.58
C MET A 235 9.05 -4.14 7.08
N ALA A 236 10.25 -4.47 6.59
CA ALA A 236 11.48 -3.76 6.90
C ALA A 236 11.30 -2.24 6.66
N PRO A 237 11.77 -1.35 7.56
CA PRO A 237 11.60 0.09 7.38
C PRO A 237 12.13 0.54 6.01
N TRP A 238 11.31 1.26 5.24
CA TRP A 238 11.66 1.67 3.88
C TRP A 238 12.92 2.55 3.81
N THR A 239 13.25 3.23 4.90
CA THR A 239 14.48 4.02 5.07
C THR A 239 15.74 3.16 5.10
N LYS A 240 15.63 1.91 5.57
CA LYS A 240 16.73 0.93 5.66
C LYS A 240 16.84 0.01 4.44
N LEU A 241 15.89 0.08 3.50
CA LEU A 241 15.95 -0.69 2.26
C LEU A 241 16.94 -0.05 1.28
N TYR A 242 17.65 -0.90 0.54
CA TYR A 242 18.34 -0.49 -0.67
C TYR A 242 17.32 -0.05 -1.72
N LYS A 243 17.57 1.11 -2.33
CA LYS A 243 16.67 1.75 -3.30
C LYS A 243 17.53 2.40 -4.37
N MET A 244 17.22 2.15 -5.63
CA MET A 244 17.87 2.82 -6.76
C MET A 244 16.83 3.08 -7.84
N LEU A 245 16.82 4.31 -8.36
CA LEU A 245 16.04 4.70 -9.51
C LEU A 245 16.97 5.26 -10.58
N LEU A 246 16.89 4.69 -11.79
CA LEU A 246 17.57 5.12 -13.00
C LEU A 246 16.51 5.59 -13.99
N LEU A 247 16.66 6.83 -14.48
CA LEU A 247 15.76 7.41 -15.47
C LEU A 247 16.61 7.86 -16.67
N ASN A 248 16.37 7.25 -17.84
CA ASN A 248 17.17 7.39 -19.05
C ASN A 248 18.69 7.21 -18.79
N GLY A 249 19.03 6.23 -17.94
CA GLY A 249 20.41 5.94 -17.53
C GLY A 249 21.01 6.88 -16.47
N VAL A 250 20.26 7.87 -16.00
CA VAL A 250 20.71 8.80 -14.94
C VAL A 250 20.19 8.34 -13.58
N ILE A 251 21.08 8.20 -12.60
CA ILE A 251 20.71 7.85 -11.22
C ILE A 251 20.00 9.05 -10.59
N ILE A 252 18.79 8.81 -10.08
CA ILE A 252 18.04 9.80 -9.32
C ILE A 252 18.40 9.65 -7.83
N PRO A 253 18.83 10.73 -7.15
CA PRO A 253 19.12 10.70 -5.72
C PRO A 253 17.90 10.29 -4.88
N ASN A 254 18.15 9.68 -3.73
CA ASN A 254 17.12 9.22 -2.81
C ASN A 254 16.74 10.28 -1.75
N ASP A 255 17.26 11.50 -1.86
CA ASP A 255 17.24 12.51 -0.79
C ASP A 255 15.82 12.96 -0.42
N ASP A 256 14.88 12.93 -1.39
CA ASP A 256 13.49 13.36 -1.23
C ASP A 256 12.48 12.21 -1.42
N VAL A 257 12.89 10.96 -1.18
CA VAL A 257 11.97 9.81 -1.31
C VAL A 257 10.98 9.82 -0.16
N SER A 258 9.70 9.93 -0.46
CA SER A 258 8.63 9.70 0.50
C SER A 258 8.04 8.30 0.35
N SER A 259 7.34 7.84 1.38
CA SER A 259 6.65 6.54 1.32
C SER A 259 5.24 6.65 1.87
N GLU A 260 4.31 6.01 1.15
CA GLU A 260 2.93 5.86 1.56
C GLU A 260 2.57 4.37 1.65
N MET A 261 1.71 4.02 2.60
CA MET A 261 1.20 2.66 2.75
C MET A 261 -0.20 2.59 2.17
N ASN A 262 -0.40 1.74 1.18
CA ASN A 262 -1.72 1.40 0.69
C ASN A 262 -2.28 0.23 1.51
N ALA A 263 -3.10 0.56 2.52
CA ALA A 263 -3.64 -0.42 3.45
C ALA A 263 -4.59 -1.45 2.81
N ALA A 264 -5.20 -1.13 1.65
CA ALA A 264 -6.14 -2.04 0.98
C ALA A 264 -5.43 -3.26 0.38
N ASN A 265 -4.24 -3.05 -0.21
CA ASN A 265 -3.49 -4.09 -0.91
C ASN A 265 -2.19 -4.49 -0.19
N MET A 266 -1.92 -3.90 0.98
CA MET A 266 -0.68 -4.05 1.76
C MET A 266 0.57 -3.77 0.92
N THR A 267 0.43 -2.88 -0.08
CA THR A 267 1.53 -2.40 -0.92
C THR A 267 2.10 -1.13 -0.31
N ARG A 268 3.42 -0.98 -0.40
CA ARG A 268 4.11 0.26 -0.07
C ARG A 268 4.47 0.97 -1.35
N GLU A 269 4.32 2.27 -1.32
CA GLU A 269 4.62 3.15 -2.44
C GLU A 269 5.84 3.97 -2.05
N LEU A 270 6.84 4.03 -2.93
CA LEU A 270 7.96 4.97 -2.83
C LEU A 270 7.80 6.01 -3.92
N HIS A 271 7.85 7.28 -3.54
CA HIS A 271 7.65 8.41 -4.43
C HIS A 271 8.98 9.16 -4.55
N TRP A 272 9.55 9.19 -5.74
CA TRP A 272 10.67 10.09 -6.07
C TRP A 272 10.11 11.32 -6.75
N GLU A 273 10.44 12.50 -6.23
CA GLU A 273 10.14 13.75 -6.90
C GLU A 273 10.81 13.82 -8.27
N ARG A 274 10.05 14.26 -9.26
CA ARG A 274 10.46 14.38 -10.65
C ARG A 274 10.56 15.85 -11.03
N ARG A 275 11.73 16.24 -11.54
CA ARG A 275 11.99 17.61 -12.02
C ARG A 275 11.85 17.76 -13.55
N ASN A 276 11.70 16.67 -14.28
CA ASN A 276 11.71 16.65 -15.75
C ASN A 276 10.32 16.86 -16.37
N GLY A 277 10.26 17.38 -17.60
CA GLY A 277 9.01 17.66 -18.32
C GLY A 277 8.27 16.42 -18.88
N PRO A 278 7.18 16.56 -19.65
CA PRO A 278 6.59 15.44 -20.39
C PRO A 278 7.59 14.78 -21.35
N GLY A 279 7.46 13.48 -21.61
CA GLY A 279 8.41 12.74 -22.44
C GLY A 279 8.24 11.22 -22.35
N GLU A 280 9.05 10.51 -23.13
CA GLU A 280 9.23 9.06 -23.01
C GLU A 280 10.44 8.80 -22.10
N TYR A 281 10.27 7.87 -21.16
CA TYR A 281 11.23 7.58 -20.12
C TYR A 281 11.49 6.08 -20.08
N GLU A 282 12.76 5.73 -20.18
CA GLU A 282 13.26 4.42 -19.78
C GLU A 282 13.57 4.47 -18.29
N LEU A 283 12.97 3.57 -17.54
CA LEU A 283 13.06 3.54 -16.09
C LEU A 283 13.58 2.19 -15.64
N LEU A 284 14.62 2.18 -14.83
CA LEU A 284 15.09 1.01 -14.11
C LEU A 284 15.01 1.30 -12.62
N VAL A 285 14.19 0.55 -11.91
CA VAL A 285 14.06 0.66 -10.46
C VAL A 285 14.54 -0.61 -9.81
N SER A 286 15.26 -0.46 -8.70
CA SER A 286 15.74 -1.58 -7.90
C SER A 286 15.46 -1.32 -6.43
N ILE A 287 15.00 -2.37 -5.74
CA ILE A 287 14.72 -2.36 -4.32
C ILE A 287 15.23 -3.66 -3.71
N GLY A 288 15.80 -3.59 -2.51
CA GLY A 288 16.38 -4.77 -1.85
C GLY A 288 16.56 -4.57 -0.36
N TYR A 289 16.79 -5.66 0.36
CA TYR A 289 17.24 -5.58 1.75
C TYR A 289 18.72 -5.17 1.84
N SER A 290 19.49 -5.53 0.82
CA SER A 290 20.86 -5.07 0.56
C SER A 290 21.09 -4.92 -0.95
N PRO A 291 22.20 -4.31 -1.38
CA PRO A 291 22.57 -4.25 -2.80
C PRO A 291 22.70 -5.62 -3.46
N GLU A 292 23.11 -6.65 -2.72
CA GLU A 292 23.30 -8.03 -3.19
C GLU A 292 21.99 -8.84 -3.19
N GLN A 293 20.98 -8.37 -2.45
CA GLN A 293 19.66 -8.99 -2.30
C GLN A 293 18.57 -8.05 -2.82
N ASN A 294 18.76 -7.57 -4.04
CA ASN A 294 17.83 -6.66 -4.69
C ASN A 294 17.06 -7.36 -5.81
N ILE A 295 15.89 -6.80 -6.09
CA ILE A 295 15.10 -7.08 -7.28
C ILE A 295 15.06 -5.82 -8.11
N SER A 296 14.98 -5.97 -9.43
CA SER A 296 14.93 -4.83 -10.34
C SER A 296 13.88 -5.01 -11.41
N ARG A 297 13.33 -3.89 -11.88
CA ARG A 297 12.35 -3.86 -12.96
C ARG A 297 12.67 -2.72 -13.91
N GLN A 298 12.71 -3.04 -15.19
CA GLN A 298 12.83 -2.06 -16.26
C GLN A 298 11.45 -1.81 -16.87
N ALA A 299 11.11 -0.54 -17.12
CA ALA A 299 9.84 -0.14 -17.72
C ALA A 299 10.07 1.03 -18.68
N PHE A 300 9.35 1.01 -19.80
CA PHE A 300 9.28 2.14 -20.73
C PHE A 300 7.95 2.84 -20.52
N LEU A 301 7.99 4.04 -19.95
CA LEU A 301 6.80 4.79 -19.56
C LEU A 301 6.74 6.11 -20.32
N LYS A 302 5.54 6.45 -20.78
CA LYS A 302 5.29 7.68 -21.54
C LYS A 302 4.42 8.62 -20.74
N ILE A 303 4.92 9.83 -20.54
CA ILE A 303 4.14 10.94 -20.02
C ILE A 303 3.77 11.82 -21.20
N THR A 304 2.49 11.81 -21.51
CA THR A 304 1.93 12.85 -22.36
C THR A 304 1.52 14.01 -21.46
N ASP A 305 1.96 15.22 -21.80
CA ASP A 305 1.27 16.39 -21.28
C ASP A 305 -0.19 16.24 -21.68
N ALA A 306 -1.06 16.14 -20.68
CA ALA A 306 -2.49 16.24 -20.94
C ALA A 306 -2.68 17.54 -21.70
N LYS A 307 -2.99 17.46 -23.01
CA LYS A 307 -3.31 18.63 -23.84
C LYS A 307 -4.51 19.32 -23.21
N THR A 308 -4.26 20.28 -22.32
CA THR A 308 -5.28 20.93 -21.49
C THR A 308 -6.20 21.88 -22.26
N ALA A 309 -6.16 21.90 -23.59
CA ALA A 309 -6.99 22.81 -24.38
C ALA A 309 -7.64 22.23 -25.65
N TRP A 310 -7.28 21.03 -26.13
CA TRP A 310 -7.84 20.50 -27.39
C TRP A 310 -8.96 19.48 -27.20
N PHE A 311 -8.99 18.75 -26.08
CA PHE A 311 -10.03 17.75 -25.81
C PHE A 311 -11.40 18.34 -25.44
N LYS A 312 -11.47 19.62 -25.06
CA LYS A 312 -12.76 20.30 -24.86
C LYS A 312 -13.45 20.66 -26.19
N PHE A 313 -12.72 20.83 -27.30
CA PHE A 313 -13.34 21.11 -28.60
C PHE A 313 -13.63 19.85 -29.42
N SER A 314 -12.81 18.79 -29.33
CA SER A 314 -13.10 17.53 -30.04
C SER A 314 -14.29 16.77 -29.43
N ASN A 315 -14.49 16.81 -28.11
CA ASN A 315 -15.67 16.23 -27.48
C ASN A 315 -16.95 17.04 -27.72
N ILE A 316 -16.86 18.36 -27.91
CA ILE A 316 -18.00 19.17 -28.40
C ILE A 316 -18.29 18.82 -29.87
N GLY A 317 -17.26 18.65 -30.70
CA GLY A 317 -17.40 18.21 -32.09
C GLY A 317 -18.03 16.81 -32.22
N ALA A 318 -17.62 15.85 -31.38
CA ALA A 318 -18.15 14.49 -31.36
C ALA A 318 -19.56 14.40 -30.73
N MET A 319 -19.86 15.20 -29.70
CA MET A 319 -21.22 15.31 -29.16
C MET A 319 -22.18 15.91 -30.20
N VAL A 320 -21.72 16.87 -31.00
CA VAL A 320 -22.52 17.47 -32.07
C VAL A 320 -22.65 16.52 -33.27
N SER A 321 -21.63 15.74 -33.63
CA SER A 321 -21.69 14.82 -34.77
C SER A 321 -22.52 13.56 -34.51
N ASN A 322 -22.52 13.02 -33.28
CA ASN A 322 -23.29 11.81 -32.95
C ASN A 322 -24.74 12.11 -32.52
N ASN A 323 -25.08 13.37 -32.22
CA ASN A 323 -26.43 13.77 -31.82
C ASN A 323 -27.12 14.71 -32.82
N ILE A 324 -26.63 14.84 -34.06
CA ILE A 324 -27.30 15.62 -35.13
C ILE A 324 -28.82 15.30 -35.20
N PRO A 325 -29.27 14.03 -35.11
CA PRO A 325 -30.69 13.72 -35.15
C PRO A 325 -31.46 14.28 -33.94
N VAL A 326 -30.87 14.22 -32.75
CA VAL A 326 -31.49 14.70 -31.50
C VAL A 326 -31.54 16.23 -31.48
N LEU A 327 -30.47 16.88 -31.92
CA LEU A 327 -30.40 18.34 -32.03
C LEU A 327 -31.40 18.87 -33.07
N ALA A 328 -31.55 18.19 -34.21
CA ALA A 328 -32.58 18.49 -35.19
C ALA A 328 -34.00 18.32 -34.60
N LEU A 329 -34.23 17.27 -33.79
CA LEU A 329 -35.52 17.01 -33.15
C LEU A 329 -35.87 18.06 -32.09
N ILE A 330 -34.88 18.55 -31.33
CA ILE A 330 -35.04 19.67 -30.38
C ILE A 330 -35.37 20.97 -31.13
N ILE A 331 -34.68 21.26 -32.23
CA ILE A 331 -34.96 22.43 -33.07
C ILE A 331 -36.36 22.36 -33.67
N ILE A 332 -36.79 21.19 -34.16
CA ILE A 332 -38.14 20.97 -34.68
C ILE A 332 -39.19 21.10 -33.57
N MET A 333 -38.92 20.58 -32.36
CA MET A 333 -39.81 20.77 -31.21
C MET A 333 -39.95 22.25 -30.82
N LEU A 334 -38.84 22.97 -30.75
CA LEU A 334 -38.85 24.41 -30.44
C LEU A 334 -39.59 25.21 -31.53
N ALA A 335 -39.38 24.88 -32.80
CA ALA A 335 -40.11 25.47 -33.92
C ALA A 335 -41.61 25.14 -33.86
N ALA A 336 -41.98 23.91 -33.51
CA ALA A 336 -43.36 23.48 -33.33
C ALA A 336 -44.03 24.21 -32.15
N VAL A 337 -43.34 24.37 -31.01
CA VAL A 337 -43.83 25.13 -29.86
C VAL A 337 -44.00 26.61 -30.22
N ALA A 338 -43.05 27.21 -30.95
CA ALA A 338 -43.16 28.59 -31.41
C ALA A 338 -44.30 28.79 -32.42
N MET A 339 -44.49 27.86 -33.35
CA MET A 339 -45.61 27.87 -34.31
C MET A 339 -46.95 27.64 -33.62
N TYR A 340 -47.03 26.73 -32.65
CA TYR A 340 -48.23 26.49 -31.85
C TYR A 340 -48.56 27.69 -30.97
N GLY A 341 -47.57 28.36 -30.38
CA GLY A 341 -47.73 29.61 -29.64
C GLY A 341 -48.25 30.76 -30.52
N ARG A 342 -47.70 30.92 -31.74
CA ARG A 342 -48.20 31.90 -32.72
C ARG A 342 -49.62 31.57 -33.20
N HIS A 343 -49.94 30.29 -33.43
CA HIS A 343 -51.28 29.88 -33.83
C HIS A 343 -52.30 30.11 -32.70
N ARG A 344 -51.95 29.75 -31.46
CA ARG A 344 -52.80 29.96 -30.28
C ARG A 344 -53.02 31.45 -30.01
N GLY A 345 -51.98 32.27 -30.14
CA GLY A 345 -52.06 33.74 -30.03
C GLY A 345 -53.01 34.35 -31.06
N ARG A 346 -52.93 33.93 -32.33
CA ARG A 346 -53.87 34.39 -33.38
C ARG A 346 -55.31 33.94 -33.13
N VAL A 347 -55.54 32.74 -32.60
CA VAL A 347 -56.88 32.26 -32.24
C VAL A 347 -57.43 33.01 -31.02
N TRP A 348 -56.58 33.35 -30.06
CA TRP A 348 -56.93 34.15 -28.88
C TRP A 348 -57.25 35.60 -29.25
N ASP A 349 -56.46 36.23 -30.11
CA ASP A 349 -56.73 37.59 -30.60
C ASP A 349 -58.03 37.67 -31.41
N ARG A 350 -58.39 36.62 -32.17
CA ARG A 350 -59.70 36.55 -32.84
C ARG A 350 -60.87 36.40 -31.86
N ARG A 351 -60.69 35.72 -30.72
CA ARG A 351 -61.73 35.63 -29.66
C ARG A 351 -61.85 36.92 -28.87
N ILE A 352 -60.75 37.62 -28.60
CA ILE A 352 -60.75 38.89 -27.86
C ILE A 352 -61.33 40.04 -28.69
N ARG A 353 -61.13 40.06 -30.03
CA ARG A 353 -61.76 41.06 -30.92
C ARG A 353 -63.29 40.96 -31.03
N ARG A 354 -63.90 39.87 -30.53
CA ARG A 354 -65.37 39.69 -30.50
C ARG A 354 -66.02 40.07 -29.16
N LEU A 355 -65.24 40.53 -28.18
CA LEU A 355 -65.75 41.01 -26.90
C LEU A 355 -65.84 42.55 -26.90
N PRO A 356 -66.88 43.14 -26.28
CA PRO A 356 -67.01 44.59 -26.17
C PRO A 356 -65.75 45.21 -25.54
N PRO A 357 -65.30 46.39 -26.02
CA PRO A 357 -63.98 46.97 -25.72
C PRO A 357 -63.73 47.23 -24.22
N GLU A 358 -64.78 47.37 -23.40
CA GLU A 358 -64.68 47.56 -21.95
C GLU A 358 -64.24 46.30 -21.20
N VAL A 359 -64.68 45.12 -21.63
CA VAL A 359 -64.35 43.83 -21.00
C VAL A 359 -62.91 43.41 -21.32
N ALA A 360 -62.44 43.70 -22.55
CA ALA A 360 -61.08 43.39 -23.00
C ALA A 360 -60.00 44.22 -22.28
N ARG A 361 -60.30 45.47 -21.90
CA ARG A 361 -59.39 46.30 -21.09
C ARG A 361 -59.28 45.81 -19.65
N LYS A 362 -60.39 45.36 -19.05
CA LYS A 362 -60.43 44.86 -17.66
C LYS A 362 -59.64 43.56 -17.50
N GLN A 363 -59.83 42.59 -18.41
CA GLN A 363 -59.10 41.31 -18.38
C GLN A 363 -57.60 41.44 -18.69
N ARG A 364 -57.20 42.35 -19.59
CA ARG A 364 -55.76 42.63 -19.83
C ARG A 364 -55.08 43.30 -18.65
N GLY A 365 -55.79 44.17 -17.92
CA GLY A 365 -55.30 44.79 -16.69
C GLY A 365 -55.08 43.78 -15.57
N GLU A 366 -56.04 42.89 -15.35
CA GLU A 366 -55.98 41.83 -14.33
C GLU A 366 -54.89 40.79 -14.63
N ALA A 367 -54.77 40.35 -15.89
CA ALA A 367 -53.69 39.44 -16.28
C ALA A 367 -52.30 40.07 -16.08
N LYS A 368 -52.14 41.38 -16.36
CA LYS A 368 -50.87 42.08 -16.17
C LYS A 368 -50.53 42.26 -14.68
N ARG A 369 -51.53 42.42 -13.81
CA ARG A 369 -51.36 42.43 -12.34
C ARG A 369 -50.97 41.05 -11.81
N TYR A 370 -51.66 40.00 -12.24
CA TYR A 370 -51.35 38.61 -11.87
C TYR A 370 -49.90 38.20 -12.22
N TRP A 371 -49.44 38.54 -13.43
CA TRP A 371 -48.05 38.26 -13.85
C TRP A 371 -47.00 39.07 -13.09
N LYS A 372 -47.33 40.30 -12.65
CA LYS A 372 -46.43 41.09 -11.78
C LYS A 372 -46.32 40.46 -10.39
N GLU A 373 -47.43 39.99 -9.81
CA GLU A 373 -47.43 39.31 -8.50
C GLU A 373 -46.67 37.99 -8.53
N MET A 374 -46.87 37.17 -9.56
CA MET A 374 -46.12 35.92 -9.75
C MET A 374 -44.61 36.14 -9.85
N ARG A 375 -44.17 37.17 -10.57
CA ARG A 375 -42.74 37.53 -10.64
C ARG A 375 -42.20 38.01 -9.29
N LYS A 376 -43.00 38.73 -8.51
CA LYS A 376 -42.61 39.19 -7.17
C LYS A 376 -42.46 38.02 -6.20
N LYS A 377 -43.43 37.09 -6.17
CA LYS A 377 -43.38 35.87 -5.33
C LYS A 377 -42.15 35.00 -5.64
N LYS A 378 -41.86 34.71 -6.92
CA LYS A 378 -40.64 33.98 -7.30
C LYS A 378 -39.35 34.65 -6.87
N ARG A 379 -39.32 36.00 -6.88
CA ARG A 379 -38.14 36.76 -6.44
C ARG A 379 -37.97 36.74 -4.92
N GLU A 380 -39.05 36.65 -4.18
CA GLU A 380 -39.04 36.50 -2.71
C GLU A 380 -38.65 35.07 -2.29
N GLU A 381 -39.16 34.04 -2.98
CA GLU A 381 -38.73 32.65 -2.78
C GLU A 381 -37.24 32.46 -3.05
N TRP A 382 -36.74 32.99 -4.18
CA TRP A 382 -35.31 32.94 -4.50
C TRP A 382 -34.43 33.65 -3.46
N LYS A 383 -34.90 34.78 -2.90
CA LYS A 383 -34.19 35.47 -1.81
C LYS A 383 -34.19 34.66 -0.51
N LYS A 384 -35.27 33.92 -0.20
CA LYS A 384 -35.34 33.03 0.96
C LYS A 384 -34.43 31.81 0.80
N GLU A 385 -34.39 31.19 -0.37
CA GLU A 385 -33.45 30.10 -0.68
C GLU A 385 -32.00 30.55 -0.60
N ARG A 386 -31.69 31.76 -1.10
CA ARG A 386 -30.33 32.30 -1.02
C ARG A 386 -29.90 32.58 0.43
N LYS A 387 -30.82 33.06 1.27
CA LYS A 387 -30.54 33.23 2.71
C LYS A 387 -30.34 31.91 3.44
N LYS A 388 -31.10 30.86 3.08
CA LYS A 388 -30.91 29.52 3.66
C LYS A 388 -29.52 28.95 3.36
N ARG A 389 -29.05 29.08 2.11
CA ARG A 389 -27.70 28.62 1.74
C ARG A 389 -26.57 29.33 2.49
N ILE A 390 -26.71 30.64 2.72
CA ILE A 390 -25.70 31.40 3.49
C ILE A 390 -25.66 30.93 4.95
N ILE A 391 -26.81 30.61 5.56
CA ILE A 391 -26.86 30.10 6.94
C ILE A 391 -26.30 28.67 7.04
N GLU A 392 -26.55 27.82 6.03
CA GLU A 392 -25.94 26.47 5.95
C GLU A 392 -24.42 26.55 5.80
N ASP A 393 -23.91 27.48 5.00
CA ASP A 393 -22.46 27.69 4.83
C ASP A 393 -21.81 28.24 6.13
N ASP A 394 -22.49 29.14 6.86
CA ASP A 394 -22.00 29.67 8.16
C ASP A 394 -22.06 28.61 9.29
N GLU A 395 -23.05 27.71 9.32
CA GLU A 395 -23.13 26.59 10.29
C GLU A 395 -22.05 25.52 10.05
N ILE A 396 -21.63 25.30 8.79
CA ILE A 396 -20.53 24.37 8.46
C ILE A 396 -19.17 24.90 8.94
N ASP A 397 -18.96 26.22 8.88
CA ASP A 397 -17.72 26.84 9.37
C ASP A 397 -17.66 26.82 10.92
N GLU A 398 -18.79 26.98 11.63
CA GLU A 398 -18.86 26.82 13.10
C GLU A 398 -18.64 25.36 13.55
N GLU A 399 -19.14 24.35 12.82
CA GLU A 399 -18.89 22.93 13.13
C GLU A 399 -17.42 22.52 12.93
N MET A 400 -16.73 23.06 11.92
CA MET A 400 -15.30 22.84 11.71
C MET A 400 -14.45 23.44 12.85
N GLU A 401 -14.76 24.64 13.32
CA GLU A 401 -14.05 25.27 14.45
C GLU A 401 -14.27 24.51 15.77
N GLU A 402 -15.46 23.99 16.03
CA GLU A 402 -15.71 23.16 17.22
C GLU A 402 -14.95 21.81 17.19
N GLU A 403 -14.79 21.21 16.01
CA GLU A 403 -14.10 19.93 15.86
C GLU A 403 -12.57 20.08 16.02
N GLU A 404 -11.98 21.16 15.46
CA GLU A 404 -10.58 21.52 15.72
C GLU A 404 -10.32 21.81 17.21
N PHE A 405 -11.24 22.51 17.89
CA PHE A 405 -11.11 22.80 19.32
C PHE A 405 -11.22 21.54 20.21
N ARG A 406 -12.05 20.56 19.82
CA ARG A 406 -12.12 19.24 20.50
C ARG A 406 -10.85 18.41 20.30
N ILE A 407 -10.25 18.46 19.12
CA ILE A 407 -8.97 17.79 18.83
C ILE A 407 -7.84 18.43 19.66
N PHE A 408 -7.84 19.77 19.81
CA PHE A 408 -6.89 20.49 20.64
C PHE A 408 -7.01 20.12 22.13
N LYS A 409 -8.24 20.12 22.70
CA LYS A 409 -8.46 19.68 24.10
C LYS A 409 -8.08 18.21 24.34
N ARG A 410 -8.26 17.32 23.36
CA ARG A 410 -7.79 15.91 23.46
C ARG A 410 -6.26 15.80 23.48
N LYS A 411 -5.54 16.67 22.76
CA LYS A 411 -4.07 16.74 22.85
C LYS A 411 -3.62 17.27 24.21
N VAL A 412 -4.26 18.30 24.76
CA VAL A 412 -3.94 18.86 26.08
C VAL A 412 -4.23 17.86 27.22
N LYS A 413 -5.26 17.01 27.11
CA LYS A 413 -5.55 15.98 28.13
C LYS A 413 -4.58 14.79 28.12
N LYS A 414 -3.87 14.55 27.01
CA LYS A 414 -2.83 13.49 26.92
C LYS A 414 -1.45 13.96 27.38
N ALA A 415 -1.18 15.27 27.39
CA ALA A 415 -0.01 15.85 28.02
C ALA A 415 -0.37 16.22 29.48
N GLY A 416 -0.23 15.25 30.38
CA GLY A 416 -0.50 15.46 31.81
C GLY A 416 0.42 16.54 32.39
N GLY A 417 -0.11 17.75 32.54
CA GLY A 417 0.53 18.85 33.24
C GLY A 417 -0.45 20.01 33.42
N ARG A 418 -0.79 20.35 34.66
CA ARG A 418 -1.54 21.56 35.02
C ARG A 418 -0.71 22.77 34.57
N ILE A 419 -1.19 23.49 33.55
CA ILE A 419 -0.78 24.88 33.35
C ILE A 419 -1.68 25.73 34.23
N SER A 420 -1.05 26.40 35.20
CA SER A 420 -1.67 27.36 36.11
C SER A 420 -2.06 28.61 35.33
N THR A 421 -3.24 29.16 35.60
CA THR A 421 -3.78 30.41 35.02
C THR A 421 -3.01 31.68 35.45
N LYS A 422 -1.76 31.56 35.90
CA LYS A 422 -0.86 32.68 36.21
C LYS A 422 0.11 33.02 35.07
N ASP A 423 0.30 32.13 34.10
CA ASP A 423 1.29 32.32 33.03
C ASP A 423 0.71 32.96 31.75
N LEU A 424 -0.50 33.52 31.81
CA LEU A 424 -1.22 34.12 30.67
C LEU A 424 -1.57 35.60 30.86
N LEU A 425 -1.01 36.26 31.88
CA LEU A 425 -1.23 37.67 32.16
C LEU A 425 0.07 38.37 32.60
N GLU A 426 1.10 38.34 31.76
CA GLU A 426 2.25 39.25 31.86
C GLU A 426 2.75 39.59 30.44
N GLU A 427 1.92 40.31 29.68
CA GLU A 427 2.38 41.18 28.58
C GLU A 427 1.47 42.41 28.61
N ASP A 428 1.88 43.39 29.41
CA ASP A 428 1.73 44.82 29.20
C ASP A 428 2.03 45.50 30.53
N ASP A 429 3.27 45.98 30.69
CA ASP A 429 3.47 47.36 31.12
C ASP A 429 4.91 47.83 30.85
N LEU A 430 4.94 49.04 30.30
CA LEU A 430 6.06 49.85 29.88
C LEU A 430 6.93 50.35 31.05
N ASP A 431 8.14 50.76 30.64
CA ASP A 431 8.85 51.98 31.05
C ASP A 431 10.03 51.94 32.06
N MET A 432 11.11 52.50 31.52
CA MET A 432 12.03 53.50 32.10
C MET A 432 13.29 53.07 32.90
N ASP A 433 14.40 53.63 32.38
CA ASP A 433 15.59 54.17 33.06
C ASP A 433 16.51 53.23 33.85
N LEU A 434 17.62 52.82 33.21
CA LEU A 434 19.01 53.28 33.47
C LEU A 434 20.05 52.50 32.66
#